data_AF-A0A2E8STB3-F1
#
_entry.id   AF-A0A2E8STB3-F1
#
_cell.length_a   1.000
_cell.length_b   1.000
_cell.length_c   1.000
_cell.angle_alpha   90.00
_cell.angle_beta   90.00
_cell.angle_gamma   90.00
#
_symmetry.space_group_name_H-M   'P 1'
#
loop_
_entity.id
_entity.type
_entity.pdbx_description
1 polymer ?
#
loop_
_entity_poly.entity_id
_entity_poly.type
_entity_poly.pdbx_seq_one_letter_code
_entity_poly.pdbx_strand_id
1 'polypeptide(L)'
;MFLFHFPSTLMAELKVESDKENVVSSRLEGRWEANKAISDRLSTRLADHNQSKTVEFHADDKIVAKIPGKYGKFLKRKTIYMAGIMKSGKNDYPFILTEHKGNPHIVIFRERDGDPLGDAESFNVMLAVAENTSNDLLFIGGDFNNQPFYALERAATPEGDSQPEHGAIE
;
A
#
# COMPACT_ATOMS: atom_id res chain seq x y z
N MET A 1 33.90 14.01 -38.67
CA MET A 1 33.41 12.93 -37.78
C MET A 1 32.72 13.59 -36.61
N PHE A 2 31.38 13.66 -36.62
CA PHE A 2 30.60 14.27 -35.54
C PHE A 2 30.33 13.22 -34.46
N LEU A 3 30.92 13.40 -33.27
CA LEU A 3 30.53 12.66 -32.08
C LEU A 3 29.21 13.25 -31.56
N PHE A 4 28.12 12.52 -31.75
CA PHE A 4 26.87 12.78 -31.04
C PHE A 4 27.03 12.32 -29.59
N HIS A 5 27.21 13.28 -28.68
CA HIS A 5 26.98 13.04 -27.25
C HIS A 5 25.46 12.95 -27.05
N PHE A 6 24.95 11.74 -26.88
CA PHE A 6 23.63 11.56 -26.30
C PHE A 6 23.74 11.87 -24.80
N PRO A 7 23.00 12.86 -24.26
CA PRO A 7 22.93 13.01 -22.83
C PRO A 7 22.26 11.77 -22.26
N SER A 8 23.03 10.95 -21.54
CA SER A 8 22.48 9.93 -20.65
C SER A 8 21.58 10.66 -19.67
N THR A 9 20.27 10.57 -19.91
CA THR A 9 19.28 11.06 -18.97
C THR A 9 19.39 10.12 -17.78
N LEU A 10 20.04 10.57 -16.70
CA LEU A 10 20.00 9.87 -15.42
C LEU A 10 18.52 9.72 -15.05
N MET A 11 17.96 8.53 -15.25
CA MET A 11 16.68 8.22 -14.64
C MET A 11 16.95 8.15 -13.15
N ALA A 12 16.37 9.08 -12.40
CA ALA A 12 16.40 9.01 -10.95
C ALA A 12 15.83 7.64 -10.55
N GLU A 13 16.65 6.85 -9.87
CA GLU A 13 16.26 5.53 -9.40
C GLU A 13 15.17 5.70 -8.33
N LEU A 14 14.07 4.95 -8.48
CA LEU A 14 13.01 4.93 -7.48
C LEU A 14 13.56 4.25 -6.23
N LYS A 15 13.29 4.82 -5.07
CA LYS A 15 13.73 4.29 -3.77
C LYS A 15 12.64 4.49 -2.73
N VAL A 16 12.61 3.62 -1.73
CA VAL A 16 11.81 3.83 -0.53
C VAL A 16 12.55 4.83 0.37
N GLU A 17 11.83 5.85 0.80
CA GLU A 17 12.27 6.82 1.81
C GLU A 17 11.36 6.61 3.03
N SER A 18 11.70 5.62 3.85
CA SER A 18 10.92 5.30 5.04
C SER A 18 10.95 6.46 6.03
N ASP A 19 9.79 6.75 6.61
CA ASP A 19 9.61 7.80 7.59
C ASP A 19 8.80 7.24 8.76
N LYS A 20 9.41 7.25 9.95
CA LYS A 20 8.76 6.75 11.18
C LYS A 20 7.59 7.65 11.61
N GLU A 21 7.62 8.92 11.24
CA GLU A 21 6.56 9.88 11.54
C GLU A 21 5.41 9.81 10.53
N ASN A 22 5.60 9.11 9.39
CA ASN A 22 4.49 8.79 8.50
C ASN A 22 3.66 7.66 9.12
N VAL A 23 2.51 8.06 9.67
CA VAL A 23 1.57 7.20 10.40
C VAL A 23 1.14 5.97 9.60
N VAL A 24 0.96 6.09 8.29
CA VAL A 24 0.52 4.97 7.47
C VAL A 24 1.68 4.00 7.26
N SER A 25 2.85 4.45 6.77
CA SER A 25 3.97 3.53 6.52
C SER A 25 4.51 2.85 7.78
N SER A 26 4.43 3.50 8.95
CA SER A 26 4.92 2.93 10.20
C SER A 26 3.98 1.88 10.81
N ARG A 27 2.74 1.77 10.33
CA ARG A 27 1.71 0.88 10.89
C ARG A 27 1.02 -0.02 9.87
N LEU A 28 1.15 0.22 8.56
CA LEU A 28 0.35 -0.49 7.56
C LEU A 28 0.64 -2.00 7.48
N GLU A 29 1.88 -2.41 7.72
CA GLU A 29 2.29 -3.82 7.67
C GLU A 29 1.42 -4.68 8.59
N GLY A 30 1.06 -5.87 8.11
CA GLY A 30 0.23 -6.85 8.82
C GLY A 30 -1.11 -7.13 8.15
N ARG A 31 -1.95 -7.87 8.88
CA ARG A 31 -3.24 -8.40 8.41
C ARG A 31 -4.40 -7.54 8.89
N TRP A 32 -5.34 -7.31 7.99
CA TRP A 32 -6.49 -6.44 8.17
C TRP A 32 -7.76 -7.15 7.71
N GLU A 33 -8.83 -7.03 8.48
CA GLU A 33 -10.14 -7.58 8.15
C GLU A 33 -11.25 -6.53 8.23
N ALA A 34 -12.40 -6.87 7.68
CA ALA A 34 -13.54 -5.98 7.57
C ALA A 34 -14.05 -5.50 8.94
N ASN A 35 -13.96 -4.19 9.23
CA ASN A 35 -14.77 -3.62 10.31
C ASN A 35 -16.17 -3.32 9.78
N LYS A 36 -17.09 -4.28 9.96
CA LYS A 36 -18.45 -4.21 9.41
C LYS A 36 -19.24 -3.02 9.97
N ALA A 37 -19.14 -2.78 11.28
CA ALA A 37 -19.93 -1.74 11.95
C ALA A 37 -19.64 -0.34 11.38
N ILE A 38 -18.36 -0.01 11.17
CA ILE A 38 -17.96 1.28 10.60
C ILE A 38 -18.23 1.31 9.09
N SER A 39 -17.94 0.23 8.37
CA SER A 39 -18.16 0.17 6.91
C SER A 39 -19.64 0.33 6.54
N ASP A 40 -20.56 -0.29 7.29
CA ASP A 40 -22.00 -0.12 7.10
C ASP A 40 -22.42 1.34 7.32
N ARG A 41 -21.86 2.00 8.35
CA ARG A 41 -22.13 3.42 8.62
C ARG A 41 -21.64 4.32 7.48
N LEU A 42 -20.50 3.99 6.86
CA LEU A 42 -19.97 4.73 5.71
C LEU A 42 -20.74 4.44 4.40
N SER A 43 -21.75 3.57 4.43
CA SER A 43 -22.65 3.25 3.31
C SER A 43 -21.90 2.76 2.05
N THR A 44 -20.81 2.03 2.24
CA THR A 44 -20.05 1.48 1.11
C THR A 44 -20.82 0.33 0.47
N ARG A 45 -21.17 0.44 -0.82
CA ARG A 45 -21.67 -0.69 -1.63
C ARG A 45 -20.65 -1.84 -1.75
N LEU A 46 -19.39 -1.63 -1.34
CA LEU A 46 -18.37 -2.67 -1.21
C LEU A 46 -18.73 -3.75 -0.18
N ALA A 47 -19.63 -3.46 0.77
CA ALA A 47 -20.09 -4.42 1.79
C ALA A 47 -20.83 -5.65 1.19
N ASP A 48 -21.33 -5.54 -0.05
CA ASP A 48 -21.97 -6.64 -0.77
C ASP A 48 -20.95 -7.54 -1.52
N HIS A 49 -19.70 -7.10 -1.66
CA HIS A 49 -18.64 -7.86 -2.34
C HIS A 49 -17.72 -8.56 -1.34
N ASN A 50 -18.26 -9.60 -0.70
CA ASN A 50 -17.54 -10.60 0.09
C ASN A 50 -16.98 -10.05 1.43
N GLN A 51 -17.80 -10.18 2.49
CA GLN A 51 -17.49 -9.85 3.89
C GLN A 51 -16.32 -10.65 4.50
N SER A 52 -15.69 -11.55 3.72
CA SER A 52 -14.61 -12.44 4.15
C SER A 52 -13.23 -12.04 3.61
N LYS A 53 -13.05 -10.80 3.11
CA LYS A 53 -11.78 -10.38 2.51
C LYS A 53 -10.84 -9.81 3.57
N THR A 54 -9.91 -10.64 4.03
CA THR A 54 -8.68 -10.16 4.66
C THR A 54 -7.80 -9.50 3.60
N VAL A 55 -7.19 -8.38 3.95
CA VAL A 55 -6.11 -7.75 3.19
C VAL A 55 -4.85 -7.80 4.05
N GLU A 56 -3.72 -8.11 3.44
CA GLU A 56 -2.44 -8.18 4.15
C GLU A 56 -1.38 -7.39 3.40
N PHE A 57 -0.59 -6.61 4.13
CA PHE A 57 0.52 -5.85 3.58
C PHE A 57 1.84 -6.38 4.16
N HIS A 58 2.77 -6.72 3.27
CA HIS A 58 4.14 -7.14 3.61
C HIS A 58 5.13 -6.17 2.99
N ALA A 59 6.06 -5.63 3.78
CA ALA A 59 7.10 -4.75 3.26
C ALA A 59 8.12 -5.52 2.40
N ASP A 60 8.40 -5.01 1.20
CA ASP A 60 9.51 -5.45 0.34
C ASP A 60 9.96 -4.30 -0.56
N ASP A 61 10.97 -3.56 -0.10
CA ASP A 61 11.53 -2.41 -0.81
C ASP A 61 12.09 -2.78 -2.19
N LYS A 62 12.41 -4.06 -2.44
CA LYS A 62 12.93 -4.52 -3.75
C LYS A 62 11.91 -4.35 -4.88
N ILE A 63 10.64 -4.13 -4.55
CA ILE A 63 9.58 -3.88 -5.53
C ILE A 63 9.84 -2.60 -6.32
N VAL A 64 10.45 -1.56 -5.71
CA VAL A 64 10.67 -0.27 -6.40
C VAL A 64 11.58 -0.41 -7.62
N ALA A 65 12.56 -1.31 -7.58
CA ALA A 65 13.48 -1.58 -8.69
C ALA A 65 12.79 -2.28 -9.88
N LYS A 66 11.62 -2.89 -9.66
CA LYS A 66 10.84 -3.59 -10.69
C LYS A 66 9.82 -2.67 -11.37
N ILE A 67 9.55 -1.48 -10.82
CA ILE A 67 8.52 -0.58 -11.34
C ILE A 67 8.91 -0.09 -12.74
N PRO A 68 8.08 -0.34 -13.77
CA PRO A 68 8.39 0.07 -15.13
C PRO A 68 8.52 1.60 -15.26
N GLY A 69 9.48 2.05 -16.07
CA GLY A 69 9.73 3.48 -16.33
C GLY A 69 8.53 4.26 -16.88
N LYS A 70 7.51 3.58 -17.42
CA LYS A 70 6.24 4.18 -17.85
C LYS A 70 5.52 4.94 -16.71
N TYR A 71 5.73 4.54 -15.46
CA TYR A 71 5.20 5.23 -14.27
C TYR A 71 6.08 6.39 -13.79
N GLY A 72 7.28 6.56 -14.36
CA GLY A 72 8.26 7.55 -13.90
C GLY A 72 7.73 8.98 -13.90
N LYS A 73 6.90 9.38 -14.86
CA LYS A 73 6.29 10.73 -14.88
C LYS A 73 5.40 10.98 -13.66
N PHE A 74 4.64 9.97 -13.24
CA PHE A 74 3.77 10.04 -12.06
C PHE A 74 4.60 10.07 -10.77
N LEU A 75 5.68 9.29 -10.71
CA LEU A 75 6.49 9.10 -9.50
C LEU A 75 7.64 10.10 -9.31
N LYS A 76 8.05 10.83 -10.36
CA LYS A 76 9.26 11.69 -10.35
C LYS A 76 9.38 12.67 -9.18
N ARG A 77 8.26 13.10 -8.59
CA ARG A 77 8.22 14.08 -7.49
C ARG A 77 7.50 13.55 -6.26
N LYS A 78 7.39 12.23 -6.15
CA LYS A 78 6.67 11.57 -5.09
C LYS A 78 7.64 10.83 -4.21
N THR A 79 7.47 10.98 -2.90
CA THR A 79 8.12 10.13 -1.92
C THR A 79 7.40 8.79 -1.88
N ILE A 80 8.16 7.70 -1.95
CA ILE A 80 7.66 6.34 -1.73
C ILE A 80 7.98 6.00 -0.29
N TYR A 81 6.98 5.98 0.58
CA TYR A 81 7.16 5.76 2.03
C TYR A 81 7.29 4.29 2.40
N MET A 82 6.69 3.42 1.59
CA MET A 82 6.72 1.96 1.75
C MET A 82 6.52 1.32 0.37
N ALA A 83 7.13 0.17 0.15
CA ALA A 83 6.82 -0.70 -0.99
C ALA A 83 6.71 -2.15 -0.51
N GLY A 84 6.01 -2.98 -1.27
CA GLY A 84 5.90 -4.39 -0.91
C GLY A 84 4.84 -5.15 -1.68
N ILE A 85 4.28 -6.18 -1.04
CA ILE A 85 3.21 -7.02 -1.58
C ILE A 85 1.95 -6.86 -0.74
N MET A 86 0.84 -6.51 -1.40
CA MET A 86 -0.51 -6.54 -0.84
C MET A 86 -1.18 -7.85 -1.26
N LYS A 87 -1.60 -8.66 -0.30
CA LYS A 87 -2.39 -9.87 -0.57
C LYS A 87 -3.86 -9.60 -0.34
N SER A 88 -4.70 -10.02 -1.28
CA SER A 88 -6.16 -9.94 -1.15
C SER A 88 -6.80 -11.16 -1.81
N GLY A 89 -7.35 -12.06 -1.00
CA GLY A 89 -7.86 -13.34 -1.48
C GLY A 89 -6.72 -14.24 -1.96
N LYS A 90 -6.74 -14.62 -3.25
CA LYS A 90 -5.70 -15.45 -3.89
C LYS A 90 -4.67 -14.65 -4.69
N ASN A 91 -4.77 -13.33 -4.64
CA ASN A 91 -3.99 -12.45 -5.49
C ASN A 91 -2.96 -11.69 -4.66
N ASP A 92 -1.76 -11.58 -5.23
CA ASP A 92 -0.65 -10.80 -4.71
C ASP A 92 -0.42 -9.61 -5.63
N TYR A 93 -0.39 -8.41 -5.06
CA TYR A 93 -0.24 -7.17 -5.79
C TYR A 93 1.00 -6.43 -5.30
N PRO A 94 2.04 -6.25 -6.14
CA PRO A 94 3.08 -5.29 -5.84
C PRO A 94 2.44 -3.93 -5.56
N PHE A 95 2.87 -3.26 -4.50
CA PHE A 95 2.35 -1.95 -4.14
C PHE A 95 3.45 -0.97 -3.77
N ILE A 96 3.11 0.31 -3.88
CA ILE A 96 3.82 1.40 -3.24
C ILE A 96 2.83 2.25 -2.44
N LEU A 97 3.27 2.74 -1.29
CA LEU A 97 2.61 3.79 -0.53
C LEU A 97 3.31 5.11 -0.83
N THR A 98 2.53 6.09 -1.26
CA THR A 98 3.01 7.43 -1.62
C THR A 98 1.99 8.48 -1.21
N GLU A 99 2.16 9.72 -1.66
CA GLU A 99 1.16 10.77 -1.53
C GLU A 99 0.45 11.03 -2.86
N HIS A 100 -0.82 11.43 -2.80
CA HIS A 100 -1.50 12.09 -3.91
C HIS A 100 -2.24 13.35 -3.42
N LYS A 101 -1.69 14.52 -3.77
CA LYS A 101 -2.24 15.83 -3.37
C LYS A 101 -2.30 15.95 -1.83
N GLY A 102 -1.29 15.42 -1.15
CA GLY A 102 -1.19 15.44 0.30
C GLY A 102 -1.95 14.31 1.02
N ASN A 103 -2.67 13.45 0.31
CA ASN A 103 -3.34 12.28 0.91
C ASN A 103 -2.44 11.05 0.82
N PRO A 104 -2.34 10.21 1.85
CA PRO A 104 -1.68 8.90 1.72
C PRO A 104 -2.42 8.05 0.69
N HIS A 105 -1.65 7.41 -0.18
CA HIS A 105 -2.19 6.82 -1.39
C HIS A 105 -1.41 5.56 -1.73
N ILE A 106 -2.14 4.45 -1.90
CA ILE A 106 -1.55 3.20 -2.35
C ILE A 106 -1.74 3.10 -3.87
N VAL A 107 -0.68 2.69 -4.56
CA VAL A 107 -0.74 2.24 -5.95
C VAL A 107 -0.42 0.76 -5.96
N ILE A 108 -1.36 -0.06 -6.42
CA ILE A 108 -1.16 -1.49 -6.67
C ILE A 108 -0.89 -1.72 -8.16
N PHE A 109 0.00 -2.66 -8.46
CA PHE A 109 0.31 -3.07 -9.81
C PHE A 109 -0.33 -4.44 -10.08
N ARG A 110 -0.83 -4.62 -11.30
CA ARG A 110 -1.49 -5.86 -11.72
C ARG A 110 -0.92 -6.33 -13.04
N GLU A 111 -0.99 -7.64 -13.23
CA GLU A 111 -0.65 -8.23 -14.51
C GLU A 111 -1.61 -7.74 -15.60
N ARG A 112 -1.06 -7.34 -16.74
CA ARG A 112 -1.82 -7.05 -17.95
C ARG A 112 -0.97 -7.40 -19.16
N ASP A 113 -1.56 -8.16 -20.09
CA ASP A 113 -0.90 -8.60 -21.33
C ASP A 113 0.45 -9.32 -21.09
N GLY A 114 0.57 -10.06 -20.00
CA GLY A 114 1.78 -10.80 -19.60
C GLY A 114 2.88 -9.98 -18.91
N ASP A 115 2.69 -8.67 -18.73
CA ASP A 115 3.55 -7.83 -17.88
C ASP A 115 2.99 -7.83 -16.45
N PRO A 116 3.71 -8.38 -15.44
CA PRO A 116 3.25 -8.43 -14.05
C PRO A 116 2.96 -7.05 -13.42
N LEU A 117 3.53 -5.97 -13.97
CA LEU A 117 3.25 -4.58 -13.59
C LEU A 117 2.63 -3.81 -14.79
N GLY A 118 1.89 -4.54 -15.62
CA GLY A 118 1.24 -4.10 -16.86
C GLY A 118 0.23 -3.00 -16.66
N ASP A 119 -0.49 -3.04 -15.54
CA ASP A 119 -1.54 -2.10 -15.16
C ASP A 119 -1.33 -1.59 -13.72
N ALA A 120 -1.92 -0.44 -13.39
CA ALA A 120 -1.89 0.10 -12.04
C ALA A 120 -3.26 0.62 -11.64
N GLU A 121 -3.68 0.27 -10.42
CA GLU A 121 -4.84 0.85 -9.74
C GLU A 121 -4.38 1.54 -8.46
N SER A 122 -5.21 2.43 -7.94
CA SER A 122 -4.81 3.21 -6.79
C SER A 122 -5.98 3.72 -5.99
N PHE A 123 -5.79 3.87 -4.69
CA PHE A 123 -6.81 4.29 -3.75
C PHE A 123 -6.20 5.10 -2.61
N ASN A 124 -7.02 5.93 -1.96
CA ASN A 124 -6.62 6.67 -0.77
C ASN A 124 -6.58 5.75 0.45
N VAL A 125 -5.72 6.11 1.40
CA VAL A 125 -5.56 5.41 2.67
C VAL A 125 -5.56 6.39 3.82
N MET A 126 -6.23 6.03 4.90
CA MET A 126 -6.13 6.70 6.20
C MET A 126 -5.96 5.65 7.29
N LEU A 127 -5.11 5.91 8.29
CA LEU A 127 -4.90 5.01 9.42
C LEU A 127 -5.07 5.80 10.70
N ALA A 128 -6.00 5.36 11.55
CA ALA A 128 -6.18 5.88 12.90
C ALA A 128 -5.47 4.95 13.87
N VAL A 129 -4.41 5.47 14.49
CA VAL A 129 -3.60 4.74 15.47
C VAL A 129 -4.34 4.67 16.80
N ALA A 130 -4.48 3.47 17.32
CA ALA A 130 -4.97 3.24 18.67
C ALA A 130 -3.81 3.12 19.68
N GLU A 131 -4.14 3.26 20.96
CA GLU A 131 -3.18 3.04 22.06
C GLU A 131 -2.62 1.62 22.02
N ASN A 132 -3.50 0.63 21.80
CA ASN A 132 -3.10 -0.74 21.50
C ASN A 132 -3.15 -0.97 19.98
N THR A 133 -2.04 -1.41 19.41
CA THR A 133 -1.89 -1.63 17.96
C THR A 133 -2.90 -2.61 17.38
N SER A 134 -3.41 -3.56 18.18
CA SER A 134 -4.46 -4.50 17.79
C SER A 134 -5.80 -3.81 17.47
N ASN A 135 -5.96 -2.56 17.91
CA ASN A 135 -7.18 -1.77 17.72
C ASN A 135 -7.00 -0.66 16.69
N ASP A 136 -5.89 -0.64 15.95
CA ASP A 136 -5.69 0.30 14.84
C ASP A 136 -6.83 0.14 13.82
N LEU A 137 -7.30 1.26 13.26
CA LEU A 137 -8.32 1.28 12.21
C LEU A 137 -7.71 1.78 10.91
N LEU A 138 -7.85 0.99 9.86
CA LEU A 138 -7.42 1.31 8.51
C LEU A 138 -8.64 1.63 7.65
N PHE A 139 -8.55 2.69 6.86
CA PHE A 139 -9.57 3.07 5.90
C PHE A 139 -8.96 3.06 4.51
N ILE A 140 -9.55 2.29 3.59
CA ILE A 140 -9.12 2.22 2.18
C ILE A 140 -10.26 2.58 1.24
N GLY A 141 -9.94 3.10 0.07
CA GLY A 141 -10.89 3.42 -0.98
C GLY A 141 -10.84 4.90 -1.35
N GLY A 142 -11.99 5.49 -1.65
CA GLY A 142 -12.04 6.89 -2.05
C GLY A 142 -11.21 7.16 -3.31
N ASP A 143 -11.20 6.24 -4.29
CA ASP A 143 -10.46 6.37 -5.57
C ASP A 143 -10.73 7.74 -6.23
N PHE A 144 -11.92 8.30 -5.95
CA PHE A 144 -12.26 9.70 -6.11
C PHE A 144 -12.70 10.31 -4.77
N ASN A 145 -12.44 11.61 -4.58
CA ASN A 145 -12.70 12.34 -3.32
C ASN A 145 -14.16 12.31 -2.81
N ASN A 146 -15.12 11.91 -3.65
CA ASN A 146 -16.54 11.81 -3.32
C ASN A 146 -17.03 10.37 -3.10
N GLN A 147 -16.12 9.40 -3.07
CA GLN A 147 -16.44 7.99 -2.83
C GLN A 147 -16.18 7.62 -1.36
N PRO A 148 -17.00 6.72 -0.80
CA PRO A 148 -16.87 6.33 0.60
C PRO A 148 -15.63 5.46 0.83
N PHE A 149 -15.08 5.54 2.04
CA PHE A 149 -14.04 4.64 2.53
C PHE A 149 -14.64 3.35 3.07
N TYR A 150 -13.90 2.26 2.93
CA TYR A 150 -14.11 0.99 3.60
C TYR A 150 -13.21 0.88 4.82
N ALA A 151 -13.78 0.47 5.97
CA ALA A 151 -13.05 0.39 7.22
C ALA A 151 -12.59 -1.05 7.50
N LEU A 152 -11.36 -1.15 7.98
CA LEU A 152 -10.65 -2.36 8.31
C LEU A 152 -10.11 -2.25 9.74
N GLU A 153 -10.02 -3.38 10.42
CA GLU A 153 -9.38 -3.53 11.72
C GLU A 153 -8.31 -4.61 11.65
N ARG A 154 -7.41 -4.67 12.64
CA ARG A 154 -6.38 -5.72 12.66
C ARG A 154 -7.05 -7.09 12.75
N ALA A 155 -6.68 -7.98 11.85
CA ALA A 155 -7.07 -9.38 11.94
C ALA A 155 -6.16 -10.10 12.94
N ALA A 156 -6.72 -11.03 13.72
CA ALA A 156 -5.91 -11.90 14.57
C ALA A 156 -4.91 -12.70 13.71
N THR A 157 -3.65 -12.79 14.14
CA THR A 157 -2.68 -13.71 13.54
C THR A 157 -3.23 -15.13 13.69
N PRO A 158 -3.22 -15.97 12.63
CA PRO A 158 -3.67 -17.35 12.78
C PRO A 158 -2.75 -18.04 13.80
N GLU A 159 -3.31 -18.82 14.71
CA GLU A 159 -2.52 -19.63 15.66
C GLU A 159 -1.55 -20.52 14.87
N GLY A 160 -0.26 -20.16 14.84
CA GLY A 160 0.77 -20.86 14.08
C GLY A 160 1.94 -19.98 13.59
N ASP A 161 1.71 -18.68 13.40
CA ASP A 161 2.72 -17.72 12.90
C ASP A 161 3.23 -16.77 14.01
N SER A 162 3.61 -17.32 15.17
CA SER A 162 4.32 -16.53 16.18
C SER A 162 5.73 -16.18 15.68
N GLN A 163 5.92 -14.93 15.24
CA GLN A 163 7.26 -14.34 15.14
C GLN A 163 7.88 -14.25 16.55
N PRO A 164 9.21 -14.46 16.68
CA PRO A 164 9.88 -14.37 17.97
C PRO A 164 9.80 -12.93 18.49
N GLU A 165 9.45 -12.81 19.77
CA GLU A 165 9.45 -11.53 20.49
C GLU A 165 10.83 -10.87 20.32
N HIS A 166 10.85 -9.68 19.73
CA HIS A 166 12.04 -8.83 19.81
C HIS A 166 12.23 -8.47 21.28
N GLY A 167 13.25 -9.09 21.89
CA GLY A 167 13.60 -8.91 23.28
C GLY A 167 13.69 -7.43 23.65
N ALA A 168 13.07 -7.12 24.79
CA ALA A 168 13.33 -5.89 25.51
C ALA A 168 14.84 -5.77 25.75
N ILE A 169 15.44 -4.69 25.26
CA ILE A 169 16.75 -4.26 25.70
C ILE A 169 16.48 -3.36 26.91
N GLU A 170 16.85 -3.85 28.09
CA GLU A 170 17.05 -3.03 29.30
C GLU A 170 18.21 -2.05 29.13
#